data_AF-A0A1W0WXQ5-F1
#
_entry.id   AF-A0A1W0WXQ5-F1
#
_cell.length_a   1.000
_cell.length_b   1.000
_cell.length_c   1.000
_cell.angle_alpha   90.00
_cell.angle_beta   90.00
_cell.angle_gamma   90.00
#
_symmetry.space_group_name_H-M   'P 1'
#
loop_
_entity.id
_entity.type
_entity.pdbx_description
1 polymer ?
#
loop_
_entity_poly.entity_id
_entity_poly.type
_entity_poly.pdbx_seq_one_letter_code
_entity_poly.pdbx_strand_id
1 'polypeptide(L)'
;MADQVAVLQTGTLAFLGFLPKRPRPPSTLAEACRAWIRTIVAAAFICGSMVCFGIDSALAVKTMIDDTEHPFLVTAFLHSPFCLLDLRPVYVLAMLLYNRRHFEKLTTAADEFIADLASLAAPHSQASSWKWTFRTKSKLWFRLSGGIIILWFGYSQRVNYTWWLQGQLKHRGNNTDTFWMANLLKPLPPFLRAWQNIILWCFCSIFPLILSQQVIGIFVLNADFLKEGLRDLNRDIREQIESFGPRRDAVHLKQVMDLENRVRLWTRLVESSRAFCSELNDFFGTIVFGVYGVDFLILSGFGTNLVYVTFLKLETLALYVYATSMMVLFLTLFLIPLPLAYEESSCVSANVQNLIDRIGYSLTDGDPEGKKLLDRLTSLEHSSRTYPCLFQSAGLLFFTRAFLTGTCTLALSLLILAKEFLSDKLTPDAPLALSVNATGV
;
A
#
# COMPACT_ATOMS: atom_id res chain seq x y z
N MET A 1 -14.22 13.43 -6.62
CA MET A 1 -13.09 13.67 -7.53
C MET A 1 -11.82 12.93 -7.09
N ALA A 2 -11.92 11.71 -6.51
CA ALA A 2 -10.78 10.77 -6.39
C ALA A 2 -10.13 10.45 -7.75
N ASP A 3 -10.90 10.59 -8.82
CA ASP A 3 -10.47 10.62 -10.23
C ASP A 3 -9.49 11.75 -10.59
N GLN A 4 -9.15 12.69 -9.70
CA GLN A 4 -8.12 13.72 -9.95
C GLN A 4 -6.78 13.41 -9.29
N VAL A 5 -6.79 12.76 -8.12
CA VAL A 5 -5.58 12.40 -7.37
C VAL A 5 -4.98 11.10 -7.92
N ALA A 6 -5.82 10.10 -8.20
CA ALA A 6 -5.40 8.79 -8.71
C ALA A 6 -6.12 8.42 -10.02
N VAL A 7 -6.21 9.38 -10.95
CA VAL A 7 -7.00 9.33 -12.20
C VAL A 7 -6.85 8.01 -12.95
N LEU A 8 -5.61 7.54 -13.08
CA LEU A 8 -5.29 6.39 -13.90
C LEU A 8 -5.73 5.09 -13.20
N GLN A 9 -5.50 5.00 -11.88
CA GLN A 9 -5.90 3.87 -11.06
C GLN A 9 -7.43 3.76 -10.96
N THR A 10 -8.10 4.85 -10.56
CA THR A 10 -9.55 4.88 -10.41
C THR A 10 -10.24 4.68 -11.75
N GLY A 11 -9.73 5.29 -12.82
CA GLY A 11 -10.23 5.11 -14.19
C GLY A 11 -10.13 3.66 -14.68
N THR A 12 -9.00 2.99 -14.40
CA THR A 12 -8.80 1.58 -14.76
C THR A 12 -9.76 0.68 -13.97
N LEU A 13 -9.87 0.87 -12.66
CA LEU A 13 -10.78 0.08 -11.81
C LEU A 13 -12.26 0.35 -12.13
N ALA A 14 -12.63 1.58 -12.48
CA ALA A 14 -13.98 1.93 -12.90
C ALA A 14 -14.31 1.38 -14.30
N PHE A 15 -13.33 1.31 -15.20
CA PHE A 15 -13.47 0.68 -16.51
C PHE A 15 -13.74 -0.83 -16.37
N LEU A 16 -13.00 -1.49 -15.47
CA LEU A 16 -13.13 -2.92 -15.18
C LEU A 16 -14.31 -3.28 -14.27
N GLY A 17 -15.01 -2.29 -13.72
CA GLY A 17 -16.24 -2.48 -12.94
C GLY A 17 -16.08 -2.60 -11.43
N PHE A 18 -14.86 -2.44 -10.91
CA PHE A 18 -14.58 -2.48 -9.48
C PHE A 18 -15.04 -1.21 -8.75
N LEU A 19 -14.97 -0.06 -9.41
CA LEU A 19 -15.43 1.23 -8.87
C LEU A 19 -16.64 1.76 -9.65
N PRO A 20 -17.54 2.52 -8.99
CA PRO A 20 -18.62 3.18 -9.69
C PRO A 20 -18.05 4.28 -10.59
N LYS A 21 -18.46 4.30 -11.87
CA LYS A 21 -18.24 5.47 -12.71
C LYS A 21 -19.23 6.54 -12.27
N ARG A 22 -18.78 7.79 -12.15
CA ARG A 22 -19.60 8.94 -11.66
C ARG A 22 -21.04 8.84 -12.18
N PRO A 23 -22.05 8.91 -11.30
CA PRO A 23 -23.44 8.66 -11.67
C PRO A 23 -23.85 9.70 -12.70
N ARG A 24 -24.05 9.25 -13.94
CA ARG A 24 -25.08 9.86 -14.78
C ARG A 24 -26.39 9.23 -14.32
N PRO A 25 -27.48 10.01 -14.21
CA PRO A 25 -28.78 9.44 -13.87
C PRO A 25 -29.03 8.31 -14.86
N PRO A 26 -29.36 7.09 -14.40
CA PRO A 26 -29.60 5.93 -15.26
C PRO A 26 -30.91 6.13 -16.02
N SER A 27 -30.91 7.08 -16.95
CA SER A 27 -32.07 7.44 -17.75
C SER A 27 -32.24 6.50 -18.94
N THR A 28 -31.30 5.57 -19.16
CA THR A 28 -31.32 4.66 -20.30
C THR A 28 -30.94 3.22 -19.94
N LEU A 29 -31.66 2.26 -20.52
CA LEU A 29 -31.38 0.82 -20.46
C LEU A 29 -29.92 0.49 -20.85
N ALA A 30 -29.30 1.31 -21.70
CA ALA A 30 -27.91 1.20 -22.11
C ALA A 30 -26.90 1.45 -20.96
N GLU A 31 -27.24 2.26 -19.96
CA GLU A 31 -26.37 2.47 -18.79
C GLU A 31 -26.47 1.32 -17.79
N ALA A 32 -27.68 0.79 -17.57
CA ALA A 32 -27.90 -0.40 -16.76
C ALA A 32 -27.16 -1.62 -17.36
N CYS A 33 -27.27 -1.84 -18.67
CA CYS A 33 -26.56 -2.91 -19.37
C CYS A 33 -25.03 -2.77 -19.24
N ARG A 34 -24.50 -1.54 -19.41
CA ARG A 34 -23.05 -1.29 -19.22
C ARG A 34 -22.59 -1.54 -17.80
N ALA A 35 -23.39 -1.20 -16.79
CA ALA A 35 -23.06 -1.47 -15.39
C ALA A 35 -23.04 -2.98 -15.09
N TRP A 36 -23.98 -3.73 -15.67
CA TRP A 36 -24.03 -5.19 -15.60
C TRP A 36 -22.80 -5.84 -16.23
N ILE A 37 -22.47 -5.49 -17.47
CA ILE A 37 -21.29 -6.01 -18.17
C ILE A 37 -20.01 -5.79 -17.35
N ARG A 38 -19.82 -4.57 -16.83
CA ARG A 38 -18.65 -4.26 -15.99
C ARG A 38 -18.60 -5.10 -14.71
N THR A 39 -19.75 -5.34 -14.08
CA THR A 39 -19.80 -6.15 -12.86
C THR A 39 -19.48 -7.61 -13.16
N ILE A 40 -19.94 -8.14 -14.31
CA ILE A 40 -19.58 -9.48 -14.79
C ILE A 40 -18.07 -9.57 -15.06
N VAL A 41 -17.48 -8.55 -15.69
CA VAL A 41 -16.03 -8.49 -15.93
C VAL A 41 -15.26 -8.52 -14.60
N ALA A 42 -15.63 -7.69 -13.63
CA ALA A 42 -15.00 -7.68 -12.31
C ALA A 42 -15.10 -9.04 -11.61
N ALA A 43 -16.28 -9.68 -11.66
CA ALA A 43 -16.49 -11.01 -11.11
C ALA A 43 -15.64 -12.07 -11.83
N ALA A 44 -15.51 -11.99 -13.16
CA ALA A 44 -14.69 -12.91 -13.94
C ALA A 44 -13.21 -12.81 -13.57
N PHE A 45 -12.68 -11.60 -13.31
CA PHE A 45 -11.32 -11.43 -12.81
C PHE A 45 -11.12 -12.09 -11.45
N ILE A 46 -12.05 -11.90 -10.50
CA ILE A 46 -11.97 -12.53 -9.17
C ILE A 46 -12.06 -14.05 -9.29
N CYS A 47 -13.02 -14.58 -10.04
CA CYS A 47 -13.18 -16.02 -10.24
C CYS A 47 -11.95 -16.63 -10.92
N GLY A 48 -11.38 -15.94 -11.92
CA GLY A 48 -10.12 -16.34 -12.54
C GLY A 48 -8.98 -16.42 -11.53
N SER A 49 -8.80 -15.39 -10.70
CA SER A 49 -7.78 -15.40 -9.64
C SER A 49 -8.02 -16.49 -8.60
N MET A 50 -9.28 -16.79 -8.26
CA MET A 50 -9.60 -17.92 -7.38
C MET A 50 -9.22 -19.27 -7.99
N VAL A 51 -9.35 -19.43 -9.32
CA VAL A 51 -8.89 -20.65 -10.01
C VAL A 51 -7.37 -20.76 -9.94
N CYS A 52 -6.63 -19.69 -10.22
CA CYS A 52 -5.16 -19.68 -10.09
C CYS A 52 -4.73 -19.99 -8.64
N PHE A 53 -5.33 -19.33 -7.66
CA PHE A 53 -5.12 -19.61 -6.24
C PHE A 53 -5.38 -21.08 -5.88
N GLY A 54 -6.47 -21.66 -6.40
CA GLY A 54 -6.81 -23.07 -6.16
C GLY A 54 -5.79 -24.03 -6.76
N ILE A 55 -5.29 -23.74 -7.97
CA ILE A 55 -4.24 -24.51 -8.63
C ILE A 55 -2.94 -24.44 -7.82
N ASP A 56 -2.49 -23.24 -7.46
CA ASP A 56 -1.25 -23.06 -6.71
C ASP A 56 -1.33 -23.65 -5.30
N SER A 57 -2.49 -23.55 -4.64
CA SER A 57 -2.72 -24.19 -3.35
C SER A 57 -2.67 -25.70 -3.46
N ALA A 58 -3.28 -26.29 -4.49
CA ALA A 58 -3.23 -27.74 -4.70
C ALA A 58 -1.80 -28.22 -5.00
N LEU A 59 -1.03 -27.47 -5.78
CA LEU A 59 0.38 -27.75 -6.06
C LEU A 59 1.24 -27.65 -4.80
N ALA A 60 1.03 -26.62 -3.99
CA ALA A 60 1.72 -26.44 -2.72
C ALA A 60 1.42 -27.59 -1.75
N VAL A 61 0.14 -27.95 -1.57
CA VAL A 61 -0.26 -29.05 -0.69
C VAL A 61 0.32 -30.38 -1.17
N LYS A 62 0.25 -30.67 -2.48
CA LYS A 62 0.85 -31.88 -3.03
C LYS A 62 2.36 -31.93 -2.75
N THR A 63 3.06 -30.82 -2.98
CA THR A 63 4.50 -30.75 -2.73
C THR A 63 4.82 -30.92 -1.24
N MET A 64 4.01 -30.38 -0.34
CA MET A 64 4.15 -30.59 1.11
C MET A 64 3.90 -32.04 1.54
N ILE A 65 3.01 -32.77 0.85
CA ILE A 65 2.75 -34.19 1.14
C ILE A 65 3.91 -35.06 0.62
N ASP A 66 4.45 -34.71 -0.55
CA ASP A 66 5.54 -35.43 -1.18
C ASP A 66 6.90 -35.15 -0.48
N ASP A 67 7.07 -33.95 0.11
CA ASP A 67 8.26 -33.54 0.86
C ASP A 67 8.16 -33.88 2.35
N THR A 68 8.61 -35.08 2.72
CA THR A 68 8.64 -35.54 4.11
C THR A 68 9.90 -35.14 4.87
N GLU A 69 10.87 -34.49 4.22
CA GLU A 69 12.20 -34.25 4.80
C GLU A 69 12.24 -33.03 5.73
N HIS A 70 11.22 -32.16 5.67
CA HIS A 70 11.21 -30.89 6.38
C HIS A 70 10.05 -30.75 7.36
N PRO A 71 10.23 -29.97 8.46
CA PRO A 71 9.13 -29.64 9.35
C PRO A 71 8.03 -28.94 8.58
N PHE A 72 6.78 -29.37 8.78
CA PHE A 72 5.60 -28.83 8.11
C PHE A 72 5.58 -27.30 8.02
N LEU A 73 5.96 -26.61 9.10
CA LEU A 73 5.96 -25.14 9.16
C LEU A 73 6.98 -24.50 8.20
N VAL A 74 8.16 -25.10 8.02
CA VAL A 74 9.17 -24.63 7.04
C VAL A 74 8.65 -24.81 5.62
N THR A 75 8.10 -26.00 5.32
CA THR A 75 7.54 -26.31 4.00
C THR A 75 6.34 -25.40 3.69
N ALA A 76 5.51 -25.08 4.70
CA ALA A 76 4.44 -24.10 4.60
C ALA A 76 4.95 -22.71 4.22
N PHE A 77 6.02 -22.21 4.87
CA PHE A 77 6.61 -20.92 4.51
C PHE A 77 7.26 -20.94 3.12
N LEU A 78 7.96 -22.01 2.75
CA LEU A 78 8.59 -22.15 1.43
C LEU A 78 7.57 -22.04 0.29
N HIS A 79 6.38 -22.63 0.45
CA HIS A 79 5.34 -22.57 -0.59
C HIS A 79 4.36 -21.40 -0.45
N SER A 80 4.34 -20.72 0.70
CA SER A 80 3.41 -19.61 0.95
C SER A 80 3.42 -18.51 -0.13
N PRO A 81 4.56 -18.09 -0.72
CA PRO A 81 4.54 -17.02 -1.73
C PRO A 81 3.70 -17.37 -2.96
N PHE A 82 3.74 -18.63 -3.40
CA PHE A 82 3.06 -19.07 -4.61
C PHE A 82 1.54 -18.98 -4.44
N CYS A 83 1.00 -19.47 -3.32
CA CYS A 83 -0.44 -19.38 -3.07
C CYS A 83 -0.88 -17.95 -2.71
N LEU A 84 -0.12 -17.27 -1.86
CA LEU A 84 -0.54 -16.00 -1.28
C LEU A 84 -0.49 -14.84 -2.29
N LEU A 85 0.39 -14.91 -3.30
CA LEU A 85 0.42 -13.92 -4.38
C LEU A 85 -0.89 -13.89 -5.17
N ASP A 86 -1.55 -15.03 -5.34
CA ASP A 86 -2.85 -15.14 -6.00
C ASP A 86 -4.03 -14.88 -5.04
N LEU A 87 -3.88 -15.20 -3.76
CA LEU A 87 -4.89 -14.86 -2.74
C LEU A 87 -5.04 -13.35 -2.57
N ARG A 88 -3.93 -12.62 -2.63
CA ARG A 88 -3.88 -11.16 -2.47
C ARG A 88 -4.87 -10.42 -3.39
N PRO A 89 -4.85 -10.58 -4.72
CA PRO A 89 -5.80 -9.90 -5.59
C PRO A 89 -7.24 -10.37 -5.39
N VAL A 90 -7.48 -11.66 -5.08
CA VAL A 90 -8.83 -12.14 -4.73
C VAL A 90 -9.38 -11.35 -3.57
N TYR A 91 -8.62 -11.26 -2.48
CA TYR A 91 -9.02 -10.54 -1.27
C TYR A 91 -9.28 -9.05 -1.56
N VAL A 92 -8.33 -8.36 -2.17
CA VAL A 92 -8.40 -6.92 -2.41
C VAL A 92 -9.56 -6.56 -3.33
N LEU A 93 -9.70 -7.27 -4.45
CA LEU A 93 -10.70 -6.96 -5.45
C LEU A 93 -12.11 -7.33 -4.98
N ALA A 94 -12.25 -8.42 -4.22
CA ALA A 94 -13.53 -8.78 -3.58
C ALA A 94 -13.94 -7.73 -2.53
N MET A 95 -13.02 -7.33 -1.65
CA MET A 95 -13.28 -6.28 -0.66
C MET A 95 -13.58 -4.93 -1.31
N LEU A 96 -12.92 -4.61 -2.44
CA LEU A 96 -13.22 -3.40 -3.20
C LEU A 96 -14.63 -3.42 -3.78
N LEU A 97 -15.10 -4.57 -4.30
CA LEU A 97 -16.49 -4.72 -4.75
C LEU A 97 -17.48 -4.59 -3.60
N TYR A 98 -17.16 -5.16 -2.45
CA TYR A 98 -17.98 -5.05 -1.24
C TYR A 98 -18.10 -3.59 -0.77
N ASN A 99 -16.97 -2.87 -0.71
CA ASN A 99 -16.92 -1.47 -0.28
C ASN A 99 -17.38 -0.47 -1.36
N ARG A 100 -17.67 -0.93 -2.59
CA ARG A 100 -17.98 -0.08 -3.75
C ARG A 100 -19.03 1.00 -3.49
N ARG A 101 -20.04 0.73 -2.65
CA ARG A 101 -21.09 1.70 -2.28
C ARG A 101 -20.60 2.83 -1.39
N HIS A 102 -19.60 2.57 -0.55
CA HIS A 102 -19.00 3.57 0.34
C HIS A 102 -18.02 4.51 -0.39
N PHE A 103 -17.64 4.16 -1.62
CA PHE A 103 -16.72 5.00 -2.41
C PHE A 103 -17.27 6.41 -2.64
N GLU A 104 -18.59 6.58 -2.72
CA GLU A 104 -19.20 7.90 -2.88
C GLU A 104 -18.92 8.81 -1.67
N LYS A 105 -19.06 8.29 -0.44
CA LYS A 105 -18.75 9.04 0.78
C LYS A 105 -17.31 9.52 0.80
N LEU A 106 -16.38 8.61 0.48
CA LEU A 106 -14.96 8.95 0.34
C LEU A 106 -14.73 10.05 -0.70
N THR A 107 -15.41 9.98 -1.86
CA THR A 107 -15.28 11.03 -2.87
C THR A 107 -15.86 12.37 -2.43
N THR A 108 -16.93 12.37 -1.65
CA THR A 108 -17.53 13.61 -1.12
C THR A 108 -16.60 14.25 -0.09
N ALA A 109 -16.07 13.48 0.86
CA ALA A 109 -15.13 14.00 1.86
C ALA A 109 -13.84 14.54 1.22
N ALA A 110 -13.33 13.86 0.17
CA ALA A 110 -12.21 14.37 -0.60
C ALA A 110 -12.53 15.72 -1.28
N ASP A 111 -13.74 15.86 -1.82
CA ASP A 111 -14.15 17.05 -2.57
C ASP A 111 -14.37 18.25 -1.63
N GLU A 112 -14.91 18.01 -0.42
CA GLU A 112 -15.00 19.00 0.67
C GLU A 112 -13.61 19.47 1.11
N PHE A 113 -12.70 18.53 1.40
CA PHE A 113 -11.33 18.87 1.77
C PHE A 113 -10.61 19.69 0.68
N ILE A 114 -10.77 19.31 -0.60
CA ILE A 114 -10.23 20.10 -1.73
C ILE A 114 -10.80 21.52 -1.76
N ALA A 115 -12.12 21.67 -1.52
CA ALA A 115 -12.76 22.98 -1.54
C ALA A 115 -12.24 23.90 -0.42
N ASP A 116 -12.12 23.37 0.80
CA ASP A 116 -11.54 24.10 1.93
C ASP A 116 -10.08 24.47 1.67
N LEU A 117 -9.32 23.56 1.09
CA LEU A 117 -7.92 23.78 0.79
C LEU A 117 -7.71 24.80 -0.35
N ALA A 118 -8.60 24.80 -1.34
CA ALA A 118 -8.62 25.83 -2.37
C ALA A 118 -8.95 27.22 -1.79
N SER A 119 -9.77 27.29 -0.73
CA SER A 119 -10.05 28.55 -0.03
C SER A 119 -8.82 29.11 0.69
N LEU A 120 -7.95 28.23 1.21
CA LEU A 120 -6.65 28.61 1.76
C LEU A 120 -5.69 29.11 0.66
N ALA A 121 -5.70 28.45 -0.51
CA ALA A 121 -4.83 28.78 -1.63
C ALA A 121 -5.27 29.98 -2.47
N ALA A 122 -6.52 30.47 -2.37
CA ALA A 122 -7.07 31.54 -3.20
C ALA A 122 -6.26 32.86 -3.28
N PRO A 123 -5.38 33.23 -2.32
CA PRO A 123 -4.49 34.38 -2.50
C PRO A 123 -3.29 34.12 -3.43
N HIS A 124 -2.94 32.86 -3.72
CA HIS A 124 -1.72 32.46 -4.43
C HIS A 124 -2.07 31.49 -5.57
N SER A 125 -1.52 31.68 -6.78
CA SER A 125 -1.84 30.92 -8.01
C SER A 125 -1.59 29.38 -7.99
N GLN A 126 -1.37 28.78 -6.81
CA GLN A 126 -0.94 27.40 -6.58
C GLN A 126 -2.01 26.32 -6.86
N ALA A 127 -3.31 26.64 -6.84
CA ALA A 127 -4.36 25.62 -7.03
C ALA A 127 -4.27 24.86 -8.37
N SER A 128 -3.72 25.48 -9.41
CA SER A 128 -3.48 24.83 -10.71
C SER A 128 -2.28 23.88 -10.71
N SER A 129 -1.25 24.16 -9.89
CA SER A 129 -0.01 23.38 -9.87
C SER A 129 -0.20 22.01 -9.20
N TRP A 130 -1.13 21.92 -8.25
CA TRP A 130 -1.39 20.70 -7.50
C TRP A 130 -1.99 19.60 -8.38
N LYS A 131 -2.99 19.96 -9.18
CA LYS A 131 -3.64 19.02 -10.11
C LYS A 131 -2.63 18.39 -11.06
N TRP A 132 -1.69 19.18 -11.57
CA TRP A 132 -0.65 18.68 -12.46
C TRP A 132 0.38 17.81 -11.72
N THR A 133 0.76 18.20 -10.51
CA THR A 133 1.69 17.46 -9.65
C THR A 133 1.14 16.08 -9.29
N PHE A 134 -0.11 16.00 -8.80
CA PHE A 134 -0.72 14.72 -8.43
C PHE A 134 -1.00 13.82 -9.62
N ARG A 135 -1.39 14.38 -10.77
CA ARG A 135 -1.52 13.59 -12.01
C ARG A 135 -0.19 12.98 -12.43
N THR A 136 0.91 13.70 -12.25
CA THR A 136 2.26 13.19 -12.55
C THR A 136 2.68 12.13 -11.55
N LYS A 137 2.47 12.35 -10.24
CA LYS A 137 2.69 11.36 -9.17
C LYS A 137 1.88 10.08 -9.40
N SER A 138 0.59 10.18 -9.74
CA SER A 138 -0.30 9.04 -10.03
C SER A 138 0.19 8.22 -11.22
N LYS A 139 0.62 8.87 -12.32
CA LYS A 139 1.20 8.18 -13.48
C LYS A 139 2.52 7.51 -13.15
N LEU A 140 3.41 8.21 -12.45
CA LEU A 140 4.68 7.66 -11.99
C LEU A 140 4.43 6.44 -11.12
N TRP A 141 3.44 6.53 -10.23
CA TRP A 141 3.10 5.45 -9.33
C TRP A 141 2.58 4.21 -10.04
N PHE A 142 1.66 4.40 -10.96
CA PHE A 142 1.14 3.31 -11.79
C PHE A 142 2.27 2.62 -12.56
N ARG A 143 3.20 3.39 -13.14
CA ARG A 143 4.34 2.87 -13.90
C ARG A 143 5.34 2.14 -13.01
N LEU A 144 5.68 2.69 -11.86
CA LEU A 144 6.63 2.07 -10.93
C LEU A 144 6.07 0.78 -10.35
N SER A 145 4.88 0.84 -9.77
CA SER A 145 4.23 -0.34 -9.15
C SER A 145 3.96 -1.45 -10.17
N GLY A 146 3.37 -1.13 -11.32
CA GLY A 146 3.14 -2.11 -12.38
C GLY A 146 4.43 -2.62 -13.02
N GLY A 147 5.40 -1.74 -13.23
CA GLY A 147 6.71 -2.09 -13.81
C GLY A 147 7.49 -3.07 -12.95
N ILE A 148 7.52 -2.87 -11.63
CA ILE A 148 8.18 -3.79 -10.69
C ILE A 148 7.55 -5.19 -10.75
N ILE A 149 6.22 -5.29 -10.78
CA ILE A 149 5.51 -6.58 -10.87
C ILE A 149 5.78 -7.26 -12.22
N ILE A 150 5.73 -6.52 -13.33
CA ILE A 150 5.99 -7.06 -14.67
C ILE A 150 7.43 -7.56 -14.80
N LEU A 151 8.40 -6.81 -14.26
CA LEU A 151 9.82 -7.20 -14.26
C LEU A 151 10.04 -8.46 -13.42
N TRP A 152 9.46 -8.53 -12.21
CA TRP A 152 9.49 -9.73 -11.38
C TRP A 152 8.90 -10.94 -12.12
N PHE A 153 7.72 -10.78 -12.71
CA PHE A 153 7.05 -11.87 -13.42
C PHE A 153 7.85 -12.34 -14.63
N GLY A 154 8.36 -11.42 -15.46
CA GLY A 154 9.20 -11.75 -16.60
C GLY A 154 10.46 -12.51 -16.18
N TYR A 155 11.08 -12.11 -15.06
CA TYR A 155 12.24 -12.81 -14.52
C TYR A 155 11.89 -14.20 -13.96
N SER A 156 10.78 -14.31 -13.22
CA SER A 156 10.26 -15.59 -12.72
C SER A 156 9.96 -16.57 -13.87
N GLN A 157 9.29 -16.10 -14.93
CA GLN A 157 9.00 -16.93 -16.11
C GLN A 157 10.27 -17.41 -16.82
N ARG A 158 11.30 -16.54 -16.91
CA ARG A 158 12.60 -16.94 -17.45
C ARG A 158 13.24 -18.04 -16.62
N VAL A 159 13.27 -17.90 -15.29
CA VAL A 159 13.86 -18.91 -14.38
C VAL A 159 13.08 -20.24 -14.46
N ASN A 160 11.76 -20.19 -14.45
CA ASN A 160 10.94 -21.39 -14.61
C ASN A 160 11.15 -22.08 -15.97
N TYR A 161 11.31 -21.29 -17.04
CA TYR A 161 11.62 -21.84 -18.36
C TYR A 161 13.00 -22.52 -18.39
N THR A 162 14.03 -21.93 -17.79
CA THR A 162 15.37 -22.55 -17.75
C THR A 162 15.38 -23.83 -16.91
N TRP A 163 14.65 -23.87 -15.80
CA TRP A 163 14.47 -25.07 -14.98
C TRP A 163 13.79 -26.19 -15.76
N TRP A 164 12.69 -25.86 -16.45
CA TRP A 164 11.99 -26.83 -17.29
C TRP A 164 12.89 -27.37 -18.40
N LEU A 165 13.62 -26.50 -19.10
CA LEU A 165 14.51 -26.89 -20.19
C LEU A 165 15.62 -27.84 -19.68
N GLN A 166 16.18 -27.58 -18.51
CA GLN A 166 17.18 -28.43 -17.89
C GLN A 166 16.61 -29.79 -17.46
N GLY A 167 15.39 -29.82 -16.92
CA GLY A 167 14.70 -31.07 -16.57
C GLY A 167 14.43 -31.96 -17.80
N GLN A 168 13.93 -31.36 -18.87
CA GLN A 168 13.68 -32.04 -20.15
C GLN A 168 14.96 -32.54 -20.81
N LEU A 169 16.04 -31.74 -20.83
CA LEU A 169 17.34 -32.18 -21.34
C LEU A 169 17.91 -33.38 -20.57
N LYS A 170 17.58 -33.51 -19.29
CA LYS A 170 18.00 -34.62 -18.42
C LYS A 170 17.13 -35.89 -18.63
N HIS A 171 15.90 -35.75 -19.11
CA HIS A 171 14.92 -36.83 -19.28
C HIS A 171 14.69 -37.19 -20.76
N ARG A 172 15.74 -37.10 -21.59
CA ARG A 172 15.73 -37.29 -23.04
C ARG A 172 15.32 -38.72 -23.43
N GLY A 173 14.02 -39.02 -23.36
CA GLY A 173 13.44 -40.34 -23.62
C GLY A 173 12.03 -40.33 -24.22
N ASN A 174 11.25 -39.25 -24.13
CA ASN A 174 9.97 -39.19 -24.85
C ASN A 174 9.48 -37.76 -25.12
N ASN A 175 9.50 -37.37 -26.39
CA ASN A 175 9.40 -35.98 -26.87
C ASN A 175 7.94 -35.47 -27.03
N THR A 176 7.05 -35.72 -26.06
CA THR A 176 5.67 -35.18 -26.11
C THR A 176 5.22 -34.44 -24.84
N ASP A 177 6.10 -34.29 -23.85
CA ASP A 177 5.76 -33.55 -22.63
C ASP A 177 5.63 -32.05 -22.91
N THR A 178 4.39 -31.58 -23.02
CA THR A 178 4.09 -30.16 -23.15
C THR A 178 4.57 -29.39 -21.91
N PHE A 179 5.28 -28.28 -22.16
CA PHE A 179 5.64 -27.25 -21.18
C PHE A 179 4.56 -27.12 -20.10
N TRP A 180 4.93 -27.40 -18.84
CA TRP A 180 4.17 -27.23 -17.59
C TRP A 180 3.22 -28.31 -17.06
N MET A 181 2.84 -29.38 -17.79
CA MET A 181 1.72 -30.22 -17.29
C MET A 181 1.90 -31.73 -17.33
N ALA A 182 3.06 -32.26 -17.74
CA ALA A 182 3.33 -33.67 -17.53
C ALA A 182 3.53 -33.93 -16.01
N ASN A 183 2.52 -34.50 -15.36
CA ASN A 183 2.50 -35.09 -14.00
C ASN A 183 2.24 -34.21 -12.76
N LEU A 184 2.25 -32.87 -12.83
CA LEU A 184 2.09 -32.04 -11.62
C LEU A 184 0.66 -32.01 -11.03
N LEU A 185 -0.38 -31.94 -11.87
CA LEU A 185 -1.78 -31.77 -11.43
C LEU A 185 -2.63 -33.06 -11.42
N LYS A 186 -2.06 -34.26 -11.62
CA LYS A 186 -2.84 -35.51 -11.49
C LYS A 186 -3.53 -35.56 -10.11
N PRO A 187 -4.86 -35.78 -10.02
CA PRO A 187 -5.77 -36.31 -11.05
C PRO A 187 -6.63 -35.28 -11.83
N LEU A 188 -6.42 -33.97 -11.69
CA LEU A 188 -7.17 -32.94 -12.45
C LEU A 188 -6.95 -33.10 -13.97
N PRO A 189 -7.95 -32.77 -14.82
CA PRO A 189 -7.93 -33.08 -16.24
C PRO A 189 -6.65 -32.55 -16.92
N PRO A 190 -6.01 -33.37 -17.76
CA PRO A 190 -4.64 -33.14 -18.15
C PRO A 190 -4.60 -32.23 -19.38
N PHE A 191 -3.58 -31.37 -19.44
CA PHE A 191 -3.19 -30.58 -20.61
C PHE A 191 -3.97 -29.28 -20.86
N LEU A 192 -3.64 -28.25 -20.07
CA LEU A 192 -3.65 -26.89 -20.62
C LEU A 192 -2.45 -26.75 -21.56
N ARG A 193 -2.71 -26.34 -22.81
CA ARG A 193 -1.62 -26.01 -23.75
C ARG A 193 -0.81 -24.85 -23.17
N ALA A 194 0.49 -24.80 -23.47
CA ALA A 194 1.39 -23.76 -22.95
C ALA A 194 0.85 -22.33 -23.13
N TRP A 195 0.25 -22.02 -24.29
CA TRP A 195 -0.36 -20.71 -24.54
C TRP A 195 -1.61 -20.45 -23.68
N GLN A 196 -2.42 -21.47 -23.39
CA GLN A 196 -3.58 -21.35 -22.50
C GLN A 196 -3.13 -21.06 -21.07
N ASN A 197 -2.04 -21.72 -20.64
CA ASN A 197 -1.43 -21.47 -19.34
C ASN A 197 -0.90 -20.03 -19.26
N ILE A 198 -0.19 -19.56 -20.28
CA ILE A 198 0.29 -18.16 -20.34
C ILE A 198 -0.88 -17.17 -20.26
N ILE A 199 -1.96 -17.41 -20.99
CA ILE A 199 -3.16 -16.55 -20.93
C ILE A 199 -3.76 -16.59 -19.52
N LEU A 200 -3.92 -17.77 -18.93
CA LEU A 200 -4.46 -17.94 -17.58
C LEU A 200 -3.63 -17.15 -16.56
N TRP A 201 -2.32 -17.38 -16.48
CA TRP A 201 -1.45 -16.67 -15.52
C TRP A 201 -1.39 -15.16 -15.76
N CYS A 202 -1.30 -14.71 -17.02
CA CYS A 202 -1.31 -13.29 -17.32
C CYS A 202 -2.62 -12.62 -16.88
N PHE A 203 -3.77 -13.13 -17.33
CA PHE A 203 -5.08 -12.49 -17.12
C PHE A 203 -5.72 -12.76 -15.76
N CYS A 204 -5.42 -13.89 -15.15
CA CYS A 204 -6.06 -14.33 -13.91
C CYS A 204 -5.15 -14.23 -12.67
N SER A 205 -3.84 -14.10 -12.82
CA SER A 205 -2.91 -13.89 -11.70
C SER A 205 -2.25 -12.50 -11.77
N ILE A 206 -1.49 -12.22 -12.83
CA ILE A 206 -0.65 -11.01 -12.90
C ILE A 206 -1.45 -9.72 -13.06
N PHE A 207 -2.41 -9.67 -14.00
CA PHE A 207 -3.25 -8.49 -14.16
C PHE A 207 -4.03 -8.18 -12.87
N PRO A 208 -4.69 -9.15 -12.22
CA PRO A 208 -5.31 -8.96 -10.90
C PRO A 208 -4.34 -8.47 -9.83
N LEU A 209 -3.12 -9.00 -9.78
CA LEU A 209 -2.09 -8.56 -8.83
C LEU A 209 -1.67 -7.09 -9.07
N ILE A 210 -1.55 -6.67 -10.33
CA ILE A 210 -1.30 -5.26 -10.67
C ILE A 210 -2.49 -4.41 -10.22
N LEU A 211 -3.73 -4.85 -10.47
CA LEU A 211 -4.93 -4.14 -10.07
C LEU A 211 -5.03 -4.02 -8.55
N SER A 212 -4.74 -5.08 -7.80
CA SER A 212 -4.73 -5.06 -6.34
C SER A 212 -3.70 -4.06 -5.81
N GLN A 213 -2.52 -3.98 -6.43
CA GLN A 213 -1.53 -2.96 -6.12
C GLN A 213 -2.03 -1.54 -6.45
N GLN A 214 -2.80 -1.36 -7.51
CA GLN A 214 -3.40 -0.05 -7.83
C GLN A 214 -4.45 0.38 -6.80
N VAL A 215 -5.19 -0.55 -6.18
CA VAL A 215 -6.11 -0.24 -5.08
C VAL A 215 -5.36 0.37 -3.90
N ILE A 216 -4.26 -0.27 -3.48
CA ILE A 216 -3.37 0.29 -2.44
C ILE A 216 -2.76 1.62 -2.89
N GLY A 217 -2.44 1.74 -4.18
CA GLY A 217 -1.96 2.98 -4.74
C GLY A 217 -2.94 4.15 -4.64
N ILE A 218 -4.25 3.91 -4.80
CA ILE A 218 -5.27 4.95 -4.57
C ILE A 218 -5.21 5.41 -3.12
N PHE A 219 -5.17 4.48 -2.16
CA PHE A 219 -5.08 4.82 -0.74
C PHE A 219 -3.83 5.67 -0.43
N VAL A 220 -2.66 5.22 -0.86
CA VAL A 220 -1.38 5.91 -0.66
C VAL A 220 -1.39 7.31 -1.29
N LEU A 221 -1.91 7.45 -2.52
CA LEU A 221 -1.96 8.76 -3.19
C LEU A 221 -2.92 9.73 -2.50
N ASN A 222 -4.03 9.25 -1.93
CA ASN A 222 -4.93 10.09 -1.15
C ASN A 222 -4.32 10.48 0.21
N ALA A 223 -3.55 9.59 0.85
CA ALA A 223 -2.78 9.92 2.04
C ALA A 223 -1.69 10.97 1.75
N ASP A 224 -0.98 10.85 0.62
CA ASP A 224 -0.03 11.86 0.17
C ASP A 224 -0.74 13.20 -0.11
N PHE A 225 -1.93 13.18 -0.69
CA PHE A 225 -2.74 14.38 -0.91
C PHE A 225 -3.13 15.07 0.41
N LEU A 226 -3.61 14.30 1.39
CA LEU A 226 -3.90 14.80 2.74
C LEU A 226 -2.66 15.42 3.40
N LYS A 227 -1.51 14.72 3.32
CA LYS A 227 -0.22 15.21 3.84
C LYS A 227 0.16 16.56 3.23
N GLU A 228 0.08 16.70 1.91
CA GLU A 228 0.41 17.97 1.24
C GLU A 228 -0.52 19.10 1.70
N GLY A 229 -1.83 18.85 1.83
CA GLY A 229 -2.75 19.87 2.32
C GLY A 229 -2.50 20.31 3.76
N LEU A 230 -2.19 19.36 4.65
CA LEU A 230 -1.79 19.66 6.03
C LEU A 230 -0.46 20.42 6.08
N ARG A 231 0.48 20.11 5.18
CA ARG A 231 1.75 20.83 5.07
C ARG A 231 1.55 22.28 4.63
N ASP A 232 0.64 22.54 3.70
CA ASP A 232 0.31 23.91 3.29
C ASP A 232 -0.41 24.69 4.39
N LEU A 233 -1.28 24.04 5.16
CA LEU A 233 -1.84 24.62 6.39
C LEU A 233 -0.73 24.98 7.40
N ASN A 234 0.19 24.04 7.67
CA ASN A 234 1.34 24.28 8.55
C ASN A 234 2.24 25.42 8.04
N ARG A 235 2.33 25.61 6.72
CA ARG A 235 3.06 26.73 6.13
C ARG A 235 2.34 28.04 6.38
N ASP A 236 1.04 28.11 6.12
CA ASP A 236 0.23 29.33 6.33
C ASP A 236 0.24 29.75 7.81
N ILE A 237 0.11 28.81 8.75
CA ILE A 237 0.20 29.11 10.19
C ILE A 237 1.59 29.68 10.55
N ARG A 238 2.67 29.10 10.02
CA ARG A 238 4.04 29.59 10.28
C ARG A 238 4.29 30.97 9.68
N GLU A 239 3.83 31.22 8.46
CA GLU A 239 3.88 32.54 7.84
C GLU A 239 3.13 33.58 8.69
N GLN A 240 1.97 33.20 9.27
CA GLN A 240 1.27 34.07 10.22
C GLN A 240 2.08 34.31 11.49
N ILE A 241 2.66 33.28 12.12
CA ILE A 241 3.53 33.42 13.30
C ILE A 241 4.66 34.43 13.03
N GLU A 242 5.32 34.34 11.88
CA GLU A 242 6.40 35.25 11.50
C GLU A 242 5.91 36.68 11.27
N SER A 243 4.71 36.84 10.70
CA SER A 243 4.10 38.15 10.43
C SER A 243 3.74 38.94 11.69
N PHE A 244 3.49 38.26 12.83
CA PHE A 244 3.33 38.90 14.14
C PHE A 244 4.69 39.36 14.67
N GLY A 245 5.19 40.48 14.13
CA GLY A 245 6.40 41.17 14.62
C GLY A 245 6.21 41.79 16.02
N PRO A 246 7.30 42.24 16.68
CA PRO A 246 7.26 42.76 18.05
C PRO A 246 6.63 44.16 18.23
N ARG A 247 6.05 44.79 17.20
CA ARG A 247 5.60 46.20 17.25
C ARG A 247 4.08 46.38 17.18
N ARG A 248 3.53 46.88 18.30
CA ARG A 248 2.13 47.28 18.53
C ARG A 248 1.72 48.57 17.80
N ASP A 249 1.43 48.52 16.51
CA ASP A 249 0.81 49.63 15.77
C ASP A 249 -0.65 49.33 15.37
N ALA A 250 -1.42 50.33 14.93
CA ALA A 250 -2.81 50.18 14.44
C ALA A 250 -3.00 49.14 13.32
N VAL A 251 -1.90 48.71 12.70
CA VAL A 251 -1.79 47.56 11.80
C VAL A 251 -2.21 46.25 12.48
N HIS A 252 -1.99 46.10 13.79
CA HIS A 252 -2.36 44.92 14.57
C HIS A 252 -3.86 44.67 14.60
N LEU A 253 -4.72 45.69 14.70
CA LEU A 253 -6.17 45.47 14.76
C LEU A 253 -6.70 44.88 13.44
N LYS A 254 -6.19 45.39 12.31
CA LYS A 254 -6.52 44.84 10.98
C LYS A 254 -5.95 43.42 10.80
N GLN A 255 -4.76 43.15 11.32
CA GLN A 255 -4.17 41.80 11.34
C GLN A 255 -4.95 40.83 12.23
N VAL A 256 -5.49 41.27 13.37
CA VAL A 256 -6.31 40.46 14.28
C VAL A 256 -7.64 40.05 13.62
N MET A 257 -8.29 40.97 12.90
CA MET A 257 -9.51 40.64 12.15
C MET A 257 -9.23 39.70 10.96
N ASP A 258 -8.13 39.87 10.24
CA ASP A 258 -7.70 38.94 9.19
C ASP A 258 -7.39 37.55 9.77
N LEU A 259 -6.72 37.52 10.92
CA LEU A 259 -6.39 36.30 11.64
C LEU A 259 -7.65 35.55 12.12
N GLU A 260 -8.68 36.24 12.61
CA GLU A 260 -9.93 35.57 13.02
C GLU A 260 -10.61 34.85 11.84
N ASN A 261 -10.53 35.43 10.64
CA ASN A 261 -11.04 34.78 9.42
C ASN A 261 -10.15 33.59 9.03
N ARG A 262 -8.82 33.72 9.11
CA ARG A 262 -7.88 32.62 8.86
C ARG A 262 -8.05 31.46 9.82
N VAL A 263 -8.20 31.72 11.12
CA VAL A 263 -8.44 30.68 12.13
C VAL A 263 -9.74 29.92 11.84
N ARG A 264 -10.79 30.60 11.36
CA ARG A 264 -12.02 29.92 10.91
C ARG A 264 -11.77 29.01 9.70
N LEU A 265 -10.95 29.44 8.74
CA LEU A 265 -10.57 28.61 7.59
C LEU A 265 -9.71 27.42 8.03
N TRP A 266 -8.73 27.62 8.90
CA TRP A 266 -7.89 26.55 9.46
C TRP A 266 -8.72 25.53 10.22
N THR A 267 -9.69 25.98 11.01
CA THR A 267 -10.60 25.08 11.75
C THR A 267 -11.38 24.19 10.80
N ARG A 268 -12.01 24.78 9.77
CA ARG A 268 -12.73 24.03 8.74
C ARG A 268 -11.84 23.04 8.01
N LEU A 269 -10.64 23.48 7.61
CA LEU A 269 -9.69 22.62 6.90
C LEU A 269 -9.21 21.45 7.75
N VAL A 270 -8.97 21.68 9.05
CA VAL A 270 -8.62 20.61 9.99
C VAL A 270 -9.79 19.63 10.16
N GLU A 271 -11.01 20.13 10.31
CA GLU A 271 -12.22 19.28 10.39
C GLU A 271 -12.42 18.43 9.13
N SER A 272 -12.33 19.03 7.94
CA SER A 272 -12.47 18.29 6.68
C SER A 272 -11.31 17.34 6.42
N SER A 273 -10.08 17.68 6.85
CA SER A 273 -8.93 16.77 6.79
C SER A 273 -9.14 15.50 7.62
N ARG A 274 -9.73 15.63 8.81
CA ARG A 274 -10.07 14.49 9.68
C ARG A 274 -11.21 13.67 9.13
N ALA A 275 -12.27 14.32 8.65
CA ALA A 275 -13.39 13.63 8.01
C ALA A 275 -12.90 12.81 6.81
N PHE A 276 -12.04 13.39 5.97
CA PHE A 276 -11.42 12.70 4.85
C PHE A 276 -10.52 11.54 5.28
N CYS A 277 -9.70 11.72 6.33
CA CYS A 277 -8.88 10.65 6.90
C CYS A 277 -9.74 9.50 7.47
N SER A 278 -10.85 9.82 8.15
CA SER A 278 -11.80 8.84 8.68
C SER A 278 -12.41 8.01 7.54
N GLU A 279 -12.91 8.66 6.49
CA GLU A 279 -13.49 7.96 5.34
C GLU A 279 -12.45 7.11 4.59
N LEU A 280 -11.18 7.54 4.54
CA LEU A 280 -10.09 6.72 4.02
C LEU A 280 -9.87 5.46 4.86
N ASN A 281 -9.85 5.60 6.18
CA ASN A 281 -9.70 4.47 7.11
C ASN A 281 -10.90 3.52 7.04
N ASP A 282 -12.13 4.04 6.94
CA ASP A 282 -13.33 3.21 6.84
C ASP A 282 -13.41 2.46 5.51
N PHE A 283 -13.02 3.11 4.40
CA PHE A 283 -13.05 2.49 3.08
C PHE A 283 -11.90 1.49 2.86
N PHE A 284 -10.66 1.85 3.23
CA PHE A 284 -9.47 1.05 2.96
C PHE A 284 -8.97 0.24 4.15
N GLY A 285 -9.41 0.51 5.38
CA GLY A 285 -8.84 -0.06 6.60
C GLY A 285 -8.79 -1.58 6.59
N THR A 286 -9.89 -2.25 6.24
CA THR A 286 -9.92 -3.71 6.13
C THR A 286 -9.09 -4.22 4.95
N ILE A 287 -9.13 -3.55 3.79
CA ILE A 287 -8.34 -3.92 2.60
C ILE A 287 -6.85 -3.90 2.94
N VAL A 288 -6.39 -2.80 3.54
CA VAL A 288 -5.00 -2.61 3.92
C VAL A 288 -4.59 -3.62 4.99
N PHE A 289 -5.47 -3.99 5.92
CA PHE A 289 -5.18 -4.98 6.96
C PHE A 289 -4.83 -6.33 6.33
N GLY A 290 -5.72 -6.84 5.48
CA GLY A 290 -5.50 -8.13 4.84
C GLY A 290 -4.33 -8.11 3.86
N VAL A 291 -4.15 -7.02 3.09
CA VAL A 291 -2.97 -6.90 2.21
C VAL A 291 -1.68 -6.88 3.00
N TYR A 292 -1.61 -6.14 4.09
CA TYR A 292 -0.41 -6.07 4.90
C TYR A 292 -0.04 -7.44 5.48
N GLY A 293 -1.03 -8.17 6.01
CA GLY A 293 -0.83 -9.52 6.52
C GLY A 293 -0.39 -10.50 5.43
N VAL A 294 -1.05 -10.50 4.27
CA VAL A 294 -0.72 -11.36 3.14
C VAL A 294 0.67 -11.04 2.58
N ASP A 295 0.99 -9.76 2.36
CA ASP A 295 2.29 -9.31 1.84
C ASP A 295 3.42 -9.65 2.83
N PHE A 296 3.17 -9.55 4.15
CA PHE A 296 4.14 -9.94 5.17
C PHE A 296 4.42 -11.45 5.13
N LEU A 297 3.38 -12.28 5.01
CA LEU A 297 3.55 -13.74 4.87
C LEU A 297 4.31 -14.11 3.59
N ILE A 298 4.01 -13.44 2.47
CA ILE A 298 4.77 -13.64 1.22
C ILE A 298 6.23 -13.22 1.39
N LEU A 299 6.50 -12.10 2.06
CA LEU A 299 7.87 -11.67 2.37
C LEU A 299 8.61 -12.71 3.21
N SER A 300 7.96 -13.23 4.26
CA SER A 300 8.52 -14.30 5.08
C SER A 300 8.83 -15.53 4.23
N GLY A 301 7.91 -15.98 3.38
CA GLY A 301 8.12 -17.13 2.53
C GLY A 301 9.24 -16.96 1.49
N PHE A 302 9.33 -15.79 0.83
CA PHE A 302 10.44 -15.52 -0.09
C PHE A 302 11.78 -15.44 0.64
N GLY A 303 11.82 -14.88 1.84
CA GLY A 303 13.05 -14.86 2.61
C GLY A 303 13.42 -16.22 3.20
N THR A 304 12.47 -17.09 3.57
CA THR A 304 12.76 -18.49 3.90
C THR A 304 13.35 -19.22 2.70
N ASN A 305 12.80 -19.01 1.50
CA ASN A 305 13.40 -19.53 0.26
C ASN A 305 14.82 -18.99 0.08
N LEU A 306 15.06 -17.70 0.30
CA LEU A 306 16.40 -17.11 0.18
C LEU A 306 17.43 -17.78 1.10
N VAL A 307 17.04 -18.08 2.34
CA VAL A 307 17.88 -18.75 3.33
C VAL A 307 18.15 -20.20 2.92
N TYR A 308 17.11 -20.93 2.50
CA TYR A 308 17.18 -22.34 2.15
C TYR A 308 17.98 -22.60 0.85
N VAL A 309 17.87 -21.69 -0.13
CA VAL A 309 18.40 -21.82 -1.50
C VAL A 309 19.91 -21.48 -1.58
N THR A 310 20.64 -21.45 -0.46
CA THR A 310 22.06 -21.06 -0.40
C THR A 310 23.00 -21.92 -1.28
N PHE A 311 22.52 -23.07 -1.79
CA PHE A 311 23.26 -23.97 -2.68
C PHE A 311 22.79 -23.99 -4.14
N LEU A 312 21.82 -23.14 -4.52
CA LEU A 312 21.23 -23.09 -5.87
C LEU A 312 21.90 -22.05 -6.77
N LYS A 313 21.69 -22.19 -8.09
CA LYS A 313 22.28 -21.34 -9.13
C LYS A 313 22.05 -19.85 -8.85
N LEU A 314 23.02 -19.01 -9.21
CA LEU A 314 22.99 -17.55 -9.02
C LEU A 314 21.72 -16.88 -9.58
N GLU A 315 21.13 -17.42 -10.65
CA GLU A 315 19.86 -16.95 -11.21
C GLU A 315 18.68 -17.10 -10.24
N THR A 316 18.60 -18.22 -9.53
CA THR A 316 17.55 -18.48 -8.53
C THR A 316 17.71 -17.59 -7.32
N LEU A 317 18.94 -17.40 -6.85
CA LEU A 317 19.25 -16.50 -5.74
C LEU A 317 18.82 -15.07 -6.09
N ALA A 318 19.19 -14.59 -7.27
CA ALA A 318 18.82 -13.26 -7.74
C ALA A 318 17.28 -13.08 -7.83
N LEU A 319 16.53 -14.13 -8.19
CA LEU A 319 15.07 -14.09 -8.23
C LEU A 319 14.48 -13.85 -6.84
N TYR A 320 14.92 -14.60 -5.84
CA TYR A 320 14.42 -14.45 -4.47
C TYR A 320 14.87 -13.14 -3.82
N VAL A 321 16.09 -12.66 -4.10
CA VAL A 321 16.53 -11.32 -3.66
C VAL A 321 15.64 -10.24 -4.27
N TYR A 322 15.33 -10.33 -5.56
CA TYR A 322 14.43 -9.38 -6.22
C TYR A 322 13.02 -9.42 -5.61
N ALA A 323 12.46 -10.62 -5.44
CA ALA A 323 11.12 -10.81 -4.89
C ALA A 323 10.99 -10.29 -3.45
N THR A 324 11.97 -10.62 -2.60
CA THR A 324 12.05 -10.13 -1.22
C THR A 324 12.15 -8.61 -1.19
N SER A 325 13.03 -8.04 -2.03
CA SER A 325 13.23 -6.60 -2.14
C SER A 325 11.95 -5.89 -2.60
N MET A 326 11.25 -6.43 -3.61
CA MET A 326 9.95 -5.94 -4.07
C MET A 326 8.94 -5.88 -2.91
N MET A 327 8.82 -6.97 -2.14
CA MET A 327 7.85 -7.01 -1.04
C MET A 327 8.20 -6.05 0.09
N VAL A 328 9.49 -5.90 0.42
CA VAL A 328 9.93 -4.86 1.37
C VAL A 328 9.54 -3.46 0.88
N LEU A 329 9.77 -3.16 -0.41
CA LEU A 329 9.38 -1.86 -0.99
C LEU A 329 7.88 -1.59 -0.85
N PHE A 330 7.04 -2.59 -1.12
CA PHE A 330 5.58 -2.48 -1.02
C PHE A 330 5.07 -2.34 0.42
N LEU A 331 5.66 -3.07 1.37
CA LEU A 331 5.29 -3.03 2.79
C LEU A 331 5.79 -1.78 3.52
N THR A 332 6.82 -1.10 2.99
CA THR A 332 7.48 0.02 3.69
C THR A 332 7.50 1.30 2.89
N LEU A 333 8.38 1.42 1.88
CA LEU A 333 8.60 2.66 1.16
C LEU A 333 7.32 3.21 0.54
N PHE A 334 6.50 2.31 0.03
CA PHE A 334 5.25 2.66 -0.64
C PHE A 334 4.18 3.17 0.34
N LEU A 335 4.31 2.86 1.63
CA LEU A 335 3.39 3.30 2.69
C LEU A 335 3.89 4.54 3.44
N ILE A 336 5.08 5.08 3.12
CA ILE A 336 5.65 6.29 3.77
C ILE A 336 4.70 7.50 3.82
N PRO A 337 3.85 7.78 2.81
CA PRO A 337 2.95 8.94 2.90
C PRO A 337 1.98 8.91 4.09
N LEU A 338 1.63 7.72 4.61
CA LEU A 338 0.71 7.55 5.74
C LEU A 338 1.29 8.13 7.05
N PRO A 339 2.47 7.69 7.54
CA PRO A 339 3.06 8.26 8.75
C PRO A 339 3.43 9.74 8.59
N LEU A 340 3.79 10.18 7.38
CA LEU A 340 4.07 11.60 7.14
C LEU A 340 2.81 12.46 7.27
N ALA A 341 1.65 11.99 6.80
CA ALA A 341 0.39 12.71 6.98
C ALA A 341 0.02 12.85 8.47
N TYR A 342 0.24 11.79 9.26
CA TYR A 342 0.05 11.82 10.72
C TYR A 342 0.97 12.84 11.40
N GLU A 343 2.24 12.89 10.99
CA GLU A 343 3.21 13.86 11.51
C GLU A 343 2.85 15.30 11.16
N GLU A 344 2.48 15.56 9.89
CA GLU A 344 2.02 16.89 9.48
C GLU A 344 0.76 17.31 10.24
N SER A 345 -0.18 16.38 10.46
CA SER A 345 -1.37 16.66 11.28
C SER A 345 -1.00 17.00 12.73
N SER A 346 0.01 16.33 13.30
CA SER A 346 0.48 16.58 14.67
C SER A 346 1.20 17.93 14.77
N CYS A 347 1.96 18.30 13.74
CA CYS A 347 2.63 19.60 13.63
C CYS A 347 1.66 20.79 13.63
N VAL A 348 0.42 20.62 13.15
CA VAL A 348 -0.61 21.68 13.21
C VAL A 348 -0.82 22.13 14.65
N SER A 349 -0.97 21.19 15.58
CA SER A 349 -1.15 21.51 17.00
C SER A 349 0.03 22.30 17.57
N ALA A 350 1.26 21.87 17.28
CA ALA A 350 2.47 22.54 17.75
C ALA A 350 2.61 23.95 17.18
N ASN A 351 2.28 24.15 15.90
CA ASN A 351 2.31 25.45 15.25
C ASN A 351 1.22 26.38 15.82
N VAL A 352 0.01 25.87 16.05
CA VAL A 352 -1.06 26.65 16.68
C VAL A 352 -0.68 27.05 18.12
N GLN A 353 -0.05 26.17 18.90
CA GLN A 353 0.45 26.50 20.23
C GLN A 353 1.48 27.64 20.19
N ASN A 354 2.45 27.58 19.28
CA ASN A 354 3.44 28.65 19.12
C ASN A 354 2.76 30.00 18.75
N LEU A 355 1.68 29.95 17.97
CA LEU A 355 0.89 31.14 17.63
C LEU A 355 0.12 31.68 18.85
N ILE A 356 -0.49 30.80 19.65
CA ILE A 356 -1.15 31.15 20.92
C ILE A 356 -0.18 31.88 21.83
N ASP A 357 1.02 31.33 22.05
CA ASP A 357 2.03 31.91 22.93
C ASP A 357 2.42 33.31 22.44
N ARG A 358 2.66 33.47 21.14
CA ARG A 358 3.06 34.76 20.54
C ARG A 358 1.98 35.83 20.61
N ILE A 359 0.72 35.45 20.40
CA ILE A 359 -0.43 36.36 20.56
C ILE A 359 -0.64 36.70 22.03
N GLY A 360 -0.51 35.72 22.92
CA GLY A 360 -0.64 35.90 24.38
C GLY A 360 0.34 36.95 24.92
N TYR A 361 1.59 36.96 24.46
CA TYR A 361 2.56 38.01 24.82
C TYR A 361 2.21 39.40 24.24
N SER A 362 1.48 39.44 23.13
CA SER A 362 1.19 40.67 22.40
C SER A 362 -0.08 41.37 22.89
N LEU A 363 -1.04 40.63 23.44
CA LEU A 363 -2.30 41.15 23.95
C LEU A 363 -2.11 41.98 25.23
N THR A 364 -2.86 43.08 25.35
CA THR A 364 -2.99 43.86 26.59
C THR A 364 -4.18 43.38 27.40
N ASP A 365 -4.06 43.40 28.73
CA ASP A 365 -5.15 43.09 29.64
C ASP A 365 -6.38 43.97 29.32
N GLY A 366 -7.47 43.34 28.89
CA GLY A 366 -8.75 44.00 28.61
C GLY A 366 -9.22 44.01 27.16
N ASP A 367 -8.51 43.41 26.20
CA ASP A 367 -9.00 43.27 24.80
C ASP A 367 -9.97 42.06 24.65
N PRO A 368 -11.30 42.29 24.51
CA PRO A 368 -12.28 41.21 24.42
C PRO A 368 -12.20 40.46 23.09
N GLU A 369 -11.79 41.11 21.99
CA GLU A 369 -11.67 40.46 20.68
C GLU A 369 -10.45 39.56 20.63
N GLY A 370 -9.32 40.04 21.17
CA GLY A 370 -8.11 39.25 21.36
C GLY A 370 -8.34 38.00 22.22
N LYS A 371 -9.09 38.13 23.32
CA LYS A 371 -9.44 36.98 24.17
C LYS A 371 -10.30 35.95 23.42
N LYS A 372 -11.32 36.40 22.67
CA LYS A 372 -12.16 35.52 21.85
C LYS A 372 -11.35 34.78 20.76
N LEU A 373 -10.37 35.44 20.16
CA LEU A 373 -9.46 34.83 19.21
C LEU A 373 -8.58 33.76 19.88
N LEU A 374 -8.03 34.07 21.06
CA LEU A 374 -7.23 33.13 21.84
C LEU A 374 -8.03 31.88 22.21
N ASP A 375 -9.27 32.05 22.70
CA ASP A 375 -10.16 30.93 23.03
C ASP A 375 -10.41 30.02 21.81
N ARG A 376 -10.56 30.59 20.61
CA ARG A 376 -10.71 29.82 19.36
C ARG A 376 -9.44 29.09 18.97
N LEU A 377 -8.28 29.73 19.10
CA LEU A 377 -7.00 29.09 18.83
C LEU A 377 -6.73 27.94 19.81
N THR A 378 -7.02 28.13 21.11
CA THR A 378 -6.92 27.07 22.12
C THR A 378 -7.87 25.92 21.80
N SER A 379 -9.11 26.21 21.37
CA SER A 379 -10.02 25.17 20.91
C SER A 379 -9.48 24.41 19.69
N LEU A 380 -8.86 25.11 18.73
CA LEU A 380 -8.25 24.51 17.54
C LEU A 380 -7.03 23.66 17.89
N GLU A 381 -6.15 24.14 18.78
CA GLU A 381 -5.00 23.39 19.30
C GLU A 381 -5.47 22.11 19.99
N HIS A 382 -6.39 22.24 20.95
CA HIS A 382 -6.88 21.11 21.73
C HIS A 382 -7.51 20.06 20.82
N SER A 383 -8.31 20.50 19.85
CA SER A 383 -8.92 19.64 18.83
C SER A 383 -7.85 18.93 18.00
N SER A 384 -6.83 19.66 17.53
CA SER A 384 -5.73 19.15 16.68
C SER A 384 -4.84 18.16 17.41
N ARG A 385 -4.59 18.39 18.69
CA ARG A 385 -3.84 17.49 19.56
C ARG A 385 -4.60 16.19 19.85
N THR A 386 -5.90 16.29 20.08
CA THR A 386 -6.73 15.16 20.51
C THR A 386 -7.07 14.24 19.34
N TYR A 387 -7.26 14.80 18.14
CA TYR A 387 -7.70 14.06 16.96
C TYR A 387 -6.75 14.27 15.77
N PRO A 388 -5.52 13.74 15.83
CA PRO A 388 -4.62 13.76 14.68
C PRO A 388 -5.14 12.84 13.57
N CYS A 389 -4.80 13.16 12.31
CA CYS A 389 -5.10 12.31 11.17
C CYS A 389 -4.23 11.05 11.19
N LEU A 390 -4.66 10.05 11.97
CA LEU A 390 -3.99 8.77 12.09
C LEU A 390 -4.58 7.74 11.14
N PHE A 391 -3.75 7.16 10.28
CA PHE A 391 -4.14 6.05 9.44
C PHE A 391 -4.17 4.76 10.27
N GLN A 392 -5.36 4.17 10.38
CA GLN A 392 -5.59 2.94 11.11
C GLN A 392 -6.24 1.89 10.23
N SER A 393 -5.91 0.63 10.48
CA SER A 393 -6.39 -0.50 9.71
C SER A 393 -6.92 -1.58 10.65
N ALA A 394 -8.23 -1.84 10.53
CA ALA A 394 -9.02 -2.73 11.39
C ALA A 394 -8.90 -2.48 12.90
N GLY A 395 -8.45 -1.29 13.33
CA GLY A 395 -8.17 -0.96 14.73
C GLY A 395 -6.95 -1.68 15.34
N LEU A 396 -6.22 -2.45 14.53
CA LEU A 396 -5.07 -3.25 14.98
C LEU A 396 -3.73 -2.69 14.51
N LEU A 397 -3.70 -2.09 13.32
CA LEU A 397 -2.48 -1.54 12.73
C LEU A 397 -2.57 -0.02 12.69
N PHE A 398 -1.57 0.65 13.24
CA PHE A 398 -1.44 2.12 13.24
C PHE A 398 -0.20 2.51 12.44
N PHE A 399 -0.40 3.19 11.31
CA PHE A 399 0.69 3.52 10.40
C PHE A 399 1.51 4.71 10.90
N THR A 400 2.50 4.40 11.71
CA THR A 400 3.53 5.34 12.21
C THR A 400 4.91 4.96 11.65
N ARG A 401 5.91 5.85 11.78
CA ARG A 401 7.31 5.48 11.45
C ARG A 401 7.75 4.25 12.24
N ALA A 402 7.41 4.20 13.52
CA ALA A 402 7.72 3.09 14.41
C ALA A 402 7.15 1.75 13.91
N PHE A 403 5.92 1.79 13.37
CA PHE A 403 5.29 0.60 12.78
C PHE A 403 6.03 0.10 11.52
N LEU A 404 6.39 1.01 10.61
CA LEU A 404 7.14 0.64 9.40
C LEU A 404 8.55 0.11 9.74
N THR A 405 9.26 0.78 10.64
CA THR A 405 10.59 0.30 11.11
C THR A 405 10.47 -1.03 11.83
N GLY A 406 9.44 -1.17 12.68
CA GLY A 406 9.13 -2.39 13.42
C GLY A 406 8.91 -3.58 12.50
N THR A 407 8.25 -3.37 11.36
CA THR A 407 8.02 -4.44 10.39
C THR A 407 9.29 -4.85 9.66
N CYS A 408 10.14 -3.90 9.25
CA CYS A 408 11.46 -4.24 8.71
C CYS A 408 12.29 -5.03 9.71
N THR A 409 12.33 -4.61 10.98
CA THR A 409 13.07 -5.32 12.01
C THR A 409 12.50 -6.70 12.27
N LEU A 410 11.17 -6.85 12.34
CA LEU A 410 10.51 -8.14 12.53
C LEU A 410 10.80 -9.09 11.37
N ALA A 411 10.70 -8.61 10.12
CA ALA A 411 11.03 -9.40 8.94
C ALA A 411 12.49 -9.87 8.99
N LEU A 412 13.44 -8.97 9.25
CA LEU A 412 14.86 -9.33 9.37
C LEU A 412 15.11 -10.33 10.51
N SER A 413 14.51 -10.12 11.68
CA SER A 413 14.61 -11.05 12.82
C SER A 413 14.08 -12.43 12.48
N LEU A 414 12.93 -12.53 11.79
CA LEU A 414 12.38 -13.81 11.35
C LEU A 414 13.28 -14.51 10.32
N LEU A 415 13.93 -13.76 9.43
CA LEU A 415 14.86 -14.33 8.45
C LEU A 415 16.15 -14.83 9.10
N ILE A 416 16.69 -14.10 10.07
CA ILE A 416 17.85 -14.54 10.86
C ILE A 416 17.49 -15.80 11.65
N LEU A 417 16.34 -15.79 12.34
CA LEU A 417 15.84 -16.94 13.10
C LEU A 417 15.62 -18.17 12.21
N ALA A 418 15.01 -17.99 11.03
CA ALA A 418 14.83 -19.07 10.06
C ALA A 418 16.18 -19.65 9.60
N LYS A 419 17.19 -18.80 9.40
CA LYS A 419 18.55 -19.24 9.08
C LYS A 419 19.18 -20.07 10.20
N GLU A 420 19.06 -19.64 11.45
CA GLU A 420 19.59 -20.39 12.60
C GLU A 420 18.91 -21.76 12.72
N PHE A 421 17.58 -21.82 12.69
CA PHE A 421 16.83 -23.09 12.76
C PHE A 421 17.15 -24.06 11.62
N LEU A 422 17.41 -23.55 10.42
CA LEU A 422 17.78 -24.38 9.28
C LEU A 422 19.25 -24.81 9.34
N SER A 423 20.15 -23.95 9.81
CA SER A 423 21.58 -24.26 9.92
C SER A 423 21.83 -25.39 10.94
N ASP A 424 21.15 -25.35 12.09
CA ASP A 424 21.29 -26.37 13.14
C ASP A 424 20.86 -27.78 12.68
N LYS A 425 19.97 -27.88 11.68
CA LYS A 425 19.51 -29.15 11.11
C LYS A 425 20.33 -29.64 9.91
N LEU A 426 21.03 -28.75 9.22
CA LEU A 426 21.93 -29.09 8.11
C LEU A 426 23.30 -29.63 8.59
N THR A 427 23.59 -29.57 9.88
CA THR A 427 24.78 -30.20 10.50
C THR A 427 24.42 -31.28 11.54
N PRO A 428 23.99 -32.49 11.14
CA PRO A 428 24.04 -33.65 12.03
C PRO A 428 25.44 -34.29 12.08
N ASP A 429 26.27 -34.15 11.03
CA ASP A 429 27.52 -34.92 10.86
C ASP A 429 28.82 -34.11 10.99
N ALA A 430 28.77 -32.93 11.59
CA ALA A 430 29.97 -32.14 11.89
C ALA A 430 30.34 -32.09 13.38
N PRO A 431 30.53 -33.23 14.07
CA PRO A 431 31.44 -33.25 15.21
C PRO A 431 32.47 -34.37 15.02
N LEU A 432 33.57 -34.14 14.28
CA LEU A 432 34.88 -34.85 14.38
C LEU A 432 35.83 -34.63 13.17
N ALA A 433 36.01 -33.40 12.68
CA ALA A 433 37.01 -33.12 11.63
C ALA A 433 37.96 -31.95 11.96
N LEU A 434 38.09 -31.59 13.23
CA LEU A 434 39.05 -30.57 13.71
C LEU A 434 39.94 -31.07 14.86
N SER A 435 40.18 -32.37 14.92
CA SER A 435 41.25 -32.95 15.72
C SER A 435 41.95 -34.04 14.91
N VAL A 436 42.95 -33.67 14.09
CA VAL A 436 44.15 -34.44 13.74
C VAL A 436 44.95 -33.58 12.73
N ASN A 437 45.88 -32.79 13.26
CA ASN A 437 47.28 -32.74 12.81
C ASN A 437 47.99 -31.55 13.48
N ALA A 438 48.30 -31.75 14.76
CA ALA A 438 49.35 -31.02 15.45
C ALA A 438 50.29 -32.03 16.10
N THR A 439 50.86 -32.94 15.31
CA THR A 439 52.04 -33.73 15.66
C THR A 439 52.61 -34.39 14.39
N GLY A 440 53.85 -34.06 14.00
CA GLY A 440 54.64 -34.94 13.12
C GLY A 440 55.60 -34.28 12.15
N VAL A 441 56.79 -33.96 12.66
CA VAL A 441 58.12 -33.75 11.99
C VAL A 441 58.33 -32.45 11.23
#